data_AF-A0A2J6TP80-F1
#
_entry.id   AF-A0A2J6TP80-F1
#
_cell.length_a   1.000
_cell.length_b   1.000
_cell.length_c   1.000
_cell.angle_alpha   90.00
_cell.angle_beta   90.00
_cell.angle_gamma   90.00
#
_symmetry.space_group_name_H-M   'P 1'
#
loop_
_entity.id
_entity.type
_entity.pdbx_description
1 polymer ?
#
loop_
_entity_poly.entity_id
_entity_poly.type
_entity_poly.pdbx_seq_one_letter_code
_entity_poly.pdbx_strand_id
1 'polypeptide(L)'
;MHYQGDTKAGTLIAKDKFGNKYYENLEEELPLRTRWVDYKEKEFDPSQIEPGWHAWISYMVDKPPTQDPILQTGVRPWELPEHRPNFTASRGAFKTYSTVKPKIKAWTPEAAPRA
;
A
#
# COMPACT_ATOMS: atom_id res chain seq x y z
N MET A 1 -15.24 9.24 17.38
CA MET A 1 -15.99 8.02 17.78
C MET A 1 -16.49 7.18 16.60
N HIS A 2 -16.91 7.73 15.46
CA HIS A 2 -17.58 6.94 14.40
C HIS A 2 -16.71 5.96 13.59
N TYR A 3 -15.38 6.12 13.57
CA TYR A 3 -14.52 5.31 12.70
C TYR A 3 -13.72 4.23 13.43
N GLN A 4 -13.06 4.60 14.52
CA GLN A 4 -12.12 3.71 15.22
C GLN A 4 -12.79 2.81 16.27
N GLY A 5 -14.03 3.12 16.67
CA GLY A 5 -14.76 2.41 17.74
C GLY A 5 -14.14 2.54 19.14
N ASP A 6 -13.04 3.26 19.25
CA ASP A 6 -12.19 3.38 20.43
C ASP A 6 -11.79 4.86 20.60
N THR A 7 -11.74 5.35 21.83
CA THR A 7 -11.35 6.74 22.12
C THR A 7 -9.91 6.74 22.61
N LYS A 8 -9.00 7.17 21.73
CA LYS A 8 -7.57 7.25 22.02
C LYS A 8 -7.08 8.68 22.00
N ALA A 9 -6.09 8.98 22.84
CA ALA A 9 -5.35 10.24 22.84
C ALA A 9 -3.86 9.93 22.69
N GLY A 10 -3.18 10.66 21.81
CA GLY A 10 -1.75 10.46 21.54
C GLY A 10 -1.14 11.60 20.75
N THR A 11 0.18 11.58 20.65
CA THR A 11 0.95 12.58 19.93
C THR A 11 0.87 12.33 18.44
N LEU A 12 0.58 13.36 17.64
CA LEU A 12 0.62 13.29 16.18
C LEU A 12 2.08 13.20 15.73
N ILE A 13 2.48 12.04 15.20
CA ILE A 13 3.84 11.80 14.72
C ILE A 13 4.05 12.42 13.34
N ALA A 14 3.16 12.09 12.38
CA ALA A 14 3.14 12.73 11.07
C ALA A 14 1.86 12.41 10.30
N LYS A 15 1.78 12.98 9.10
CA LYS A 15 0.77 12.69 8.08
C LYS A 15 1.48 12.17 6.83
N ASP A 16 0.99 11.07 6.24
CA ASP A 16 1.52 10.57 4.97
C ASP A 16 1.05 11.41 3.77
N LYS A 17 1.53 11.07 2.58
CA LYS A 17 1.19 11.78 1.34
C LYS A 17 -0.30 11.66 0.97
N PHE A 18 -0.92 10.54 1.32
CA PHE A 18 -2.34 10.27 1.07
C PHE A 18 -3.25 10.97 2.08
N GLY A 19 -2.68 11.35 3.21
CA GLY A 19 -3.24 12.16 4.26
C GLY A 19 -3.70 11.41 5.50
N ASN A 20 -3.33 10.14 5.62
CA ASN A 20 -3.52 9.37 6.86
C ASN A 20 -2.59 9.94 7.94
N LYS A 21 -3.09 10.03 9.15
CA LYS A 21 -2.37 10.58 10.30
C LYS A 21 -1.96 9.46 11.22
N TYR A 22 -0.72 9.52 11.71
CA TYR A 22 -0.15 8.49 12.57
C TYR A 22 0.09 9.05 13.96
N TYR A 23 -0.32 8.30 14.97
CA TYR A 23 -0.29 8.71 16.37
C TYR A 23 0.44 7.69 17.22
N GLU A 24 1.04 8.17 18.32
CA GLU A 24 1.71 7.33 19.33
C GLU A 24 1.39 7.81 20.75
N ASN A 25 1.18 6.85 21.67
CA ASN A 25 1.10 7.05 23.11
C ASN A 25 1.70 5.82 23.81
N LEU A 26 2.88 5.98 24.43
CA LEU A 26 3.60 4.91 25.11
C LEU A 26 3.29 4.81 26.61
N GLU A 27 2.62 5.80 27.20
CA GLU A 27 2.46 5.94 28.64
C GLU A 27 1.18 5.27 29.16
N GLU A 28 0.05 5.50 28.48
CA GLU A 28 -1.27 5.10 28.98
C GLU A 28 -1.83 3.85 28.28
N GLU A 29 -1.31 3.50 27.12
CA GLU A 29 -1.83 2.41 26.29
C GLU A 29 -1.12 1.08 26.55
N LEU A 30 -1.85 -0.01 26.36
CA LEU A 30 -1.31 -1.37 26.46
C LEU A 30 -0.31 -1.65 25.31
N PRO A 31 0.64 -2.59 25.51
CA PRO A 31 1.52 -3.03 24.42
C PRO A 31 0.73 -3.38 23.16
N LEU A 32 1.27 -2.99 22.00
CA LEU A 32 0.66 -3.12 20.66
C LEU A 32 -0.55 -2.21 20.38
N ARG A 33 -1.07 -1.46 21.36
CA ARG A 33 -2.10 -0.42 21.16
C ARG A 33 -1.55 1.01 21.20
N THR A 34 -0.24 1.14 21.42
CA THR A 34 0.43 2.44 21.57
C THR A 34 0.53 3.23 20.27
N ARG A 35 0.49 2.56 19.10
CA ARG A 35 0.50 3.19 17.77
C ARG A 35 -0.81 2.95 17.04
N TRP A 36 -1.34 3.97 16.37
CA TRP A 36 -2.52 3.83 15.51
C TRP A 36 -2.51 4.85 14.37
N VAL A 37 -3.36 4.57 13.37
CA VAL A 37 -3.58 5.42 12.20
C VAL A 37 -5.02 5.95 12.21
N ASP A 38 -5.18 7.23 11.89
CA ASP A 38 -6.45 7.85 11.53
C ASP A 38 -6.45 8.04 10.01
N TYR A 39 -7.23 7.21 9.31
CA TYR A 39 -7.31 7.24 7.86
C TYR A 39 -8.01 8.51 7.39
N LYS A 40 -7.55 9.05 6.26
CA LYS A 40 -8.22 10.19 5.63
C LYS A 40 -9.57 9.79 5.03
N GLU A 41 -9.60 8.64 4.38
CA GLU A 41 -10.78 8.15 3.68
C GLU A 41 -11.76 7.48 4.65
N LYS A 42 -13.05 7.69 4.40
CA LYS A 42 -14.13 7.11 5.21
C LYS A 42 -14.23 5.59 5.02
N GLU A 43 -14.07 5.15 3.79
CA GLU A 43 -13.94 3.74 3.41
C GLU A 43 -12.46 3.37 3.53
N PHE A 44 -12.01 3.22 4.78
CA PHE A 44 -10.63 2.93 5.09
C PHE A 44 -10.29 1.47 4.78
N ASP A 45 -9.07 1.24 4.30
CA ASP A 45 -8.53 -0.10 4.09
C ASP A 45 -7.05 -0.12 4.54
N PRO A 46 -6.60 -1.17 5.24
CA PRO A 46 -5.21 -1.28 5.68
C PRO A 46 -4.17 -1.17 4.57
N SER A 47 -4.52 -1.53 3.32
CA SER A 47 -3.62 -1.39 2.19
C SER A 47 -3.36 0.07 1.78
N GLN A 48 -4.07 1.05 2.35
CA GLN A 48 -3.83 2.48 2.09
C GLN A 48 -2.60 3.02 2.84
N ILE A 49 -2.07 2.28 3.82
CA ILE A 49 -0.85 2.64 4.56
C ILE A 49 0.37 2.46 3.64
N GLU A 50 1.22 3.49 3.53
CA GLU A 50 2.47 3.37 2.77
C GLU A 50 3.44 2.37 3.42
N PRO A 51 4.33 1.71 2.64
CA PRO A 51 5.19 0.64 3.16
C PRO A 51 6.05 1.02 4.38
N GLY A 52 6.63 2.24 4.39
CA GLY A 52 7.41 2.70 5.54
C GLY A 52 6.56 2.89 6.79
N TRP A 53 5.36 3.45 6.65
CA TRP A 53 4.42 3.61 7.76
C TRP A 53 3.87 2.26 8.23
N HIS A 54 3.71 1.31 7.32
CA HIS A 54 3.31 -0.06 7.64
C HIS A 54 4.36 -0.76 8.51
N ALA A 55 5.65 -0.57 8.23
CA ALA A 55 6.73 -1.09 9.07
C ALA A 55 6.69 -0.48 10.48
N TRP A 56 6.51 0.84 10.58
CA TRP A 56 6.48 1.55 11.86
C TRP A 56 5.25 1.19 12.72
N ILE A 57 4.05 1.16 12.14
CA ILE A 57 2.82 0.82 12.88
C ILE A 57 2.81 -0.65 13.33
N SER A 58 3.53 -1.52 12.60
CA SER A 58 3.69 -2.94 12.93
C SER A 58 4.85 -3.23 13.89
N TYR A 59 5.47 -2.19 14.47
CA TYR A 59 6.63 -2.29 15.37
C TYR A 59 7.84 -3.03 14.76
N MET A 60 8.00 -3.01 13.43
CA MET A 60 9.20 -3.52 12.78
C MET A 60 10.38 -2.57 12.93
N VAL A 61 10.08 -1.26 13.02
CA VAL A 61 11.05 -0.19 13.22
C VAL A 61 10.57 0.75 14.32
N ASP A 62 11.52 1.28 15.09
CA ASP A 62 11.21 2.21 16.18
C ASP A 62 10.94 3.62 15.66
N LYS A 63 11.73 4.06 14.67
CA LYS A 63 11.65 5.41 14.11
C LYS A 63 10.64 5.45 12.95
N PRO A 64 9.81 6.51 12.86
CA PRO A 64 8.91 6.68 11.72
C PRO A 64 9.69 7.00 10.44
N PRO A 65 9.09 6.83 9.25
CA PRO A 65 9.72 7.15 7.96
C PRO A 65 10.20 8.60 7.83
N THR A 66 9.62 9.52 8.61
CA THR A 66 10.01 10.93 8.67
C THR A 66 11.28 11.20 9.47
N GLN A 67 11.77 10.23 10.24
CA GLN A 67 12.96 10.36 11.08
C GLN A 67 14.05 9.33 10.76
N ASP A 68 13.68 8.18 10.22
CA ASP A 68 14.65 7.14 9.88
C ASP A 68 15.38 7.46 8.57
N PRO A 69 16.71 7.70 8.59
CA PRO A 69 17.48 7.98 7.38
C PRO A 69 17.42 6.85 6.35
N ILE A 70 17.28 5.60 6.79
CA ILE A 70 17.22 4.42 5.90
C ILE A 70 15.92 4.46 5.10
N LEU A 71 14.80 4.82 5.72
CA LEU A 71 13.50 4.95 5.05
C LEU A 71 13.38 6.21 4.19
N GLN A 72 14.30 7.17 4.36
CA GLN A 72 14.37 8.41 3.58
C GLN A 72 15.25 8.31 2.34
N THR A 73 15.89 7.15 2.07
CA THR A 73 16.88 6.96 1.00
C THR A 73 16.38 7.20 -0.44
N GLY A 74 15.15 7.68 -0.61
CA GLY A 74 14.55 8.06 -1.89
C GLY A 74 13.97 6.87 -2.64
N VAL A 75 13.25 7.18 -3.71
CA VAL A 75 12.64 6.16 -4.58
C VAL A 75 13.74 5.57 -5.45
N ARG A 76 13.88 4.24 -5.44
CA ARG A 76 14.85 3.55 -6.32
C ARG A 76 14.45 3.74 -7.79
N PRO A 77 15.38 3.68 -8.76
CA PRO A 77 15.06 3.93 -10.17
C PRO A 77 13.97 3.03 -10.77
N TRP A 78 13.80 1.82 -10.23
CA TRP A 78 12.80 0.84 -10.66
C TRP A 78 11.54 0.83 -9.79
N GLU A 79 11.55 1.56 -8.68
CA GLU A 79 10.47 1.58 -7.72
C GLU A 79 9.37 2.53 -8.19
N LEU A 80 8.12 2.21 -7.84
CA LEU A 80 7.02 3.10 -8.12
C LEU A 80 7.16 4.37 -7.28
N PRO A 81 6.96 5.56 -7.87
CA PRO A 81 7.10 6.82 -7.12
C PRO A 81 6.05 7.00 -6.02
N GLU A 82 4.91 6.33 -6.16
CA GLU A 82 3.77 6.43 -5.26
C GLU A 82 3.25 5.03 -4.91
N HIS A 83 2.81 4.91 -3.65
CA HIS A 83 2.15 3.72 -3.15
C HIS A 83 0.83 3.47 -3.87
N ARG A 84 0.50 2.20 -4.09
CA ARG A 84 -0.75 1.77 -4.73
C ARG A 84 -1.48 0.83 -3.78
N PRO A 85 -2.69 1.19 -3.30
CA PRO A 85 -3.47 0.32 -2.43
C PRO A 85 -3.98 -0.91 -3.17
N ASN A 86 -4.61 -1.82 -2.44
CA ASN A 86 -5.22 -3.01 -3.01
C ASN A 86 -6.44 -2.64 -3.86
N PHE A 87 -6.45 -3.07 -5.12
CA PHE A 87 -7.53 -2.83 -6.06
C PHE A 87 -8.47 -4.05 -6.23
N THR A 88 -8.46 -5.01 -5.30
CA THR A 88 -9.34 -6.18 -5.36
C THR A 88 -10.82 -5.78 -5.50
N ALA A 89 -11.61 -6.58 -6.21
CA ALA A 89 -13.02 -6.32 -6.54
C ALA A 89 -13.32 -4.97 -7.23
N SER A 90 -12.29 -4.25 -7.71
CA SER A 90 -12.44 -3.03 -8.50
C SER A 90 -12.10 -3.26 -9.98
N ARG A 91 -12.34 -2.23 -10.82
CA ARG A 91 -11.90 -2.27 -12.23
C ARG A 91 -10.39 -2.34 -12.39
N GLY A 92 -9.63 -1.88 -11.39
CA GLY A 92 -8.16 -1.91 -11.36
C GLY A 92 -7.58 -3.23 -10.81
N ALA A 93 -8.41 -4.24 -10.52
CA ALA A 93 -7.94 -5.51 -10.01
C ALA A 93 -6.94 -6.18 -10.96
N PHE A 94 -5.91 -6.80 -10.39
CA PHE A 94 -4.93 -7.56 -11.16
C PHE A 94 -5.62 -8.73 -11.88
N LYS A 95 -5.43 -8.78 -13.20
CA LYS A 95 -5.91 -9.89 -14.04
C LYS A 95 -4.72 -10.69 -14.52
N THR A 96 -4.68 -11.96 -14.15
CA THR A 96 -3.66 -12.88 -14.63
C THR A 96 -3.86 -13.15 -16.12
N TYR A 97 -2.75 -13.33 -16.82
CA TYR A 97 -2.73 -13.72 -18.22
C TYR A 97 -1.49 -14.59 -18.46
N SER A 98 -1.51 -15.34 -19.57
CA SER A 98 -0.34 -16.09 -20.00
C SER A 98 0.75 -15.13 -20.46
N THR A 99 1.87 -15.10 -19.76
CA THR A 99 3.06 -14.33 -20.18
C THR A 99 3.82 -15.01 -21.33
N VAL A 100 3.43 -16.24 -21.70
CA VAL A 100 4.01 -16.97 -22.83
C VAL A 100 3.16 -16.84 -24.09
N LYS A 101 3.85 -16.74 -25.24
CA LYS A 101 3.25 -16.86 -26.57
C LYS A 101 2.97 -18.34 -26.90
N PRO A 102 2.05 -18.66 -27.83
CA PRO A 102 1.87 -20.02 -28.31
C PRO A 102 3.19 -20.61 -28.81
N LYS A 103 3.53 -21.82 -28.33
CA LYS A 103 4.78 -22.51 -28.70
C LYS A 103 4.76 -23.04 -30.13
N ILE A 104 3.57 -23.37 -30.63
CA ILE A 104 3.34 -23.89 -31.97
C ILE A 104 2.69 -22.78 -32.80
N LYS A 105 3.28 -22.48 -33.97
CA LYS A 105 2.72 -21.54 -34.92
C LYS A 105 1.73 -22.27 -35.82
N ALA A 106 0.49 -21.80 -35.88
CA ALA A 106 -0.50 -22.31 -36.82
C ALA A 106 -0.18 -21.87 -38.24
N TRP A 107 -0.50 -22.70 -39.23
CA TRP A 107 -0.47 -22.31 -40.64
C TRP A 107 -1.52 -21.21 -40.87
N THR A 108 -1.14 -20.14 -41.57
CA THR A 108 -2.06 -19.10 -42.01
C THR A 108 -2.53 -19.43 -43.43
N PRO A 109 -3.82 -19.76 -43.65
CA PRO A 109 -4.29 -20.15 -44.98
C PRO A 109 -4.30 -18.97 -45.94
N GLU A 110 -3.77 -19.19 -47.14
CA GLU A 110 -3.90 -18.27 -48.27
C GLU A 110 -4.83 -18.91 -49.31
N ALA A 111 -5.93 -18.23 -49.62
CA ALA A 111 -6.87 -18.69 -50.64
C ALA A 111 -6.36 -18.29 -52.03
N ALA A 112 -6.08 -19.29 -52.88
CA ALA A 112 -5.72 -19.07 -54.28
C ALA A 112 -6.88 -19.46 -55.22
N PRO A 113 -7.13 -18.68 -56.29
CA PRO A 113 -8.12 -19.04 -57.31
C PRO A 113 -7.66 -20.28 -58.10
N ARG A 114 -8.62 -21.07 -58.62
CA ARG A 114 -8.33 -22.17 -59.56
C ARG A 114 -8.01 -21.57 -60.93
N ALA A 115 -6.97 -22.11 -61.59
CA ALA A 115 -6.60 -21.76 -62.96
C ALA A 115 -7.54 -22.40 -63.99
#